data_AF-L1LDU2-F1
#
_entry.id   AF-L1LDU2-F1
#
_cell.length_a   1.000
_cell.length_b   1.000
_cell.length_c   1.000
_cell.angle_alpha   90.00
_cell.angle_beta   90.00
_cell.angle_gamma   90.00
#
_symmetry.space_group_name_H-M   'P 1'
#
loop_
_entity.id
_entity.type
_entity.pdbx_description
1 polymer ?
#
loop_
_entity_poly.entity_id
_entity_poly.type
_entity_poly.pdbx_seq_one_letter_code
_entity_poly.pdbx_strand_id
1 'polypeptide(L)'
;MRTLVTMASEEVSIELKENKSANGGDHTYQANTSSGNGVTIKVKRSNEPQGTNFYRYTHTLQNGGGQFILKEVKDDKNSCIDISLSGDRKVTSVSAYYWKYGGKVLLIEVKSGRPKYYANTDNKWIVLTGHESSRPPLRNNDFEKALDQLVCSNYGAVTIDLSFQNSSKLSKNYTSSGKDNKYCCYKHNPGGVNDRGNISVTSGKVSCVHKSPSGDFYKHSIIGGNQLARIRYYLDSAGSKPDNRRRIKLNGQTFPIPGVETISALYCGGNPVLIYVDGGDKAEGWYKKPTGTGSRGNDEEWTKSHVLQNITPDDLIENTECGKYNDIVRALKSTGGCISLQECTPEPAKPQGVLRSDEQPEGDQDEVEEEEKKKKKGDEAKAKETARGSEDAQQDGLDKEPQLKEEKKKDEEYSGKRSAAAPVTESTASEGEGQAEKLAVETGFTTAGIGLGYFLAGSAGSGLTDEVFLWISKEYHIEYA
;
A
#
# COMPACT_ATOMS: atom_id res chain seq x y z
N MET A 1 -19.83 30.80 -51.23
CA MET A 1 -19.83 30.63 -49.75
C MET A 1 -19.87 29.13 -49.46
N ARG A 2 -18.83 28.54 -48.87
CA ARG A 2 -18.89 27.15 -48.38
C ARG A 2 -19.62 27.17 -47.05
N THR A 3 -20.83 26.64 -47.02
CA THR A 3 -21.58 26.42 -45.78
C THR A 3 -20.79 25.43 -44.93
N LEU A 4 -20.19 25.90 -43.84
CA LEU A 4 -19.68 25.02 -42.81
C LEU A 4 -20.90 24.35 -42.17
N VAL A 5 -21.18 23.13 -42.57
CA VAL A 5 -22.16 22.28 -41.89
C VAL A 5 -21.54 21.94 -40.54
N THR A 6 -21.96 22.66 -39.50
CA THR A 6 -21.67 22.30 -38.12
C THR A 6 -22.37 20.98 -37.85
N MET A 7 -21.65 19.86 -37.98
CA MET A 7 -22.19 18.57 -37.60
C MET A 7 -22.51 18.63 -36.10
N ALA A 8 -23.77 18.36 -35.76
CA ALA A 8 -24.17 18.21 -34.37
C ALA A 8 -23.25 17.15 -33.75
N SER A 9 -22.61 17.49 -32.64
CA SER A 9 -21.68 16.58 -31.99
C SER A 9 -22.49 15.47 -31.32
N GLU A 10 -22.30 14.23 -31.78
CA GLU A 10 -23.02 13.08 -31.25
C GLU A 10 -22.58 12.81 -29.80
N GLU A 11 -23.55 12.56 -28.92
CA GLU A 11 -23.27 12.17 -27.54
C GLU A 11 -23.02 10.66 -27.48
N VAL A 12 -21.91 10.24 -26.90
CA VAL A 12 -21.42 8.84 -26.92
C VAL A 12 -21.52 8.20 -25.54
N SER A 13 -22.12 7.00 -25.46
CA SER A 13 -22.09 6.16 -24.25
C SER A 13 -20.85 5.27 -24.24
N ILE A 14 -20.05 5.32 -23.17
CA ILE A 14 -18.90 4.43 -22.97
C ILE A 14 -19.34 3.17 -22.23
N GLU A 15 -18.95 1.99 -22.71
CA GLU A 15 -19.42 0.71 -22.18
C GLU A 15 -18.23 -0.10 -21.64
N LEU A 16 -18.10 -0.17 -20.32
CA LEU A 16 -16.94 -0.82 -19.69
C LEU A 16 -16.93 -2.34 -19.85
N LYS A 17 -18.08 -2.96 -20.13
CA LYS A 17 -18.18 -4.39 -20.47
C LYS A 17 -17.25 -4.79 -21.64
N GLU A 18 -16.97 -3.85 -22.54
CA GLU A 18 -16.10 -4.04 -23.71
C GLU A 18 -14.61 -4.19 -23.34
N ASN A 19 -14.22 -3.85 -22.11
CA ASN A 19 -12.85 -3.98 -21.63
C ASN A 19 -12.35 -5.42 -21.67
N LYS A 20 -13.23 -6.38 -21.41
CA LYS A 20 -12.90 -7.82 -21.43
C LYS A 20 -12.55 -8.32 -22.83
N SER A 21 -12.92 -7.62 -23.88
CA SER A 21 -12.57 -7.96 -25.26
C SER A 21 -11.14 -7.50 -25.62
N ALA A 22 -10.58 -6.54 -24.88
CA ALA A 22 -9.22 -6.02 -25.07
C ALA A 22 -8.15 -6.92 -24.40
N ASN A 23 -8.23 -8.25 -24.57
CA ASN A 23 -7.43 -9.30 -23.90
C ASN A 23 -5.92 -9.31 -24.26
N GLY A 24 -5.23 -8.20 -24.10
CA GLY A 24 -3.81 -8.04 -24.41
C GLY A 24 -3.54 -7.33 -25.72
N GLY A 25 -4.59 -6.90 -26.40
CA GLY A 25 -4.53 -6.06 -27.59
C GLY A 25 -5.56 -4.94 -27.54
N ASP A 26 -5.58 -4.15 -28.61
CA ASP A 26 -6.61 -3.15 -28.84
C ASP A 26 -7.93 -3.83 -29.24
N HIS A 27 -9.05 -3.27 -28.79
CA HIS A 27 -10.41 -3.67 -29.19
C HIS A 27 -11.16 -2.47 -29.76
N THR A 28 -12.16 -2.69 -30.62
CA THR A 28 -13.05 -1.64 -31.10
C THR A 28 -14.50 -2.07 -31.03
N TYR A 29 -15.39 -1.15 -30.68
CA TYR A 29 -16.84 -1.40 -30.67
C TYR A 29 -17.63 -0.19 -31.19
N GLN A 30 -18.84 -0.43 -31.68
CA GLN A 30 -19.78 0.64 -32.03
C GLN A 30 -20.50 1.10 -30.77
N ALA A 31 -20.18 2.29 -30.29
CA ALA A 31 -20.81 2.89 -29.13
C ALA A 31 -22.19 3.43 -29.49
N ASN A 32 -23.11 3.30 -28.54
CA ASN A 32 -24.44 3.90 -28.64
C ASN A 32 -24.34 5.43 -28.61
N THR A 33 -25.09 6.08 -29.50
CA THR A 33 -25.16 7.55 -29.57
C THR A 33 -26.58 8.07 -29.41
N SER A 34 -26.73 9.39 -29.24
CA SER A 34 -28.05 10.04 -29.22
C SER A 34 -28.77 10.06 -30.57
N SER A 35 -28.03 10.03 -31.69
CA SER A 35 -28.58 10.03 -33.06
C SER A 35 -28.93 8.64 -33.57
N GLY A 36 -28.41 7.58 -32.93
CA GLY A 36 -28.49 6.21 -33.43
C GLY A 36 -27.41 5.85 -34.45
N ASN A 37 -26.63 6.82 -34.94
CA ASN A 37 -25.46 6.53 -35.75
C ASN A 37 -24.34 6.04 -34.83
N GLY A 38 -23.87 4.81 -34.99
CA GLY A 38 -22.80 4.27 -34.15
C GLY A 38 -21.50 5.07 -34.30
N VAL A 39 -20.85 5.39 -33.18
CA VAL A 39 -19.49 5.93 -33.17
C VAL A 39 -18.53 4.83 -32.79
N THR A 40 -17.48 4.62 -33.58
CA THR A 40 -16.51 3.57 -33.28
C THR A 40 -15.49 4.00 -32.23
N ILE A 41 -15.52 3.30 -31.08
CA ILE A 41 -14.62 3.51 -29.96
C ILE A 41 -13.57 2.43 -29.94
N LYS A 42 -12.31 2.84 -29.78
CA LYS A 42 -11.15 1.99 -29.55
C LYS A 42 -10.85 1.92 -28.07
N VAL A 43 -10.61 0.71 -27.58
CA VAL A 43 -10.21 0.39 -26.20
C VAL A 43 -8.78 -0.14 -26.24
N LYS A 44 -7.89 0.50 -25.48
CA LYS A 44 -6.49 0.05 -25.31
C LYS A 44 -6.25 -0.37 -23.87
N ARG A 45 -5.75 -1.60 -23.67
CA ARG A 45 -5.32 -2.10 -22.36
C ARG A 45 -3.84 -1.77 -22.11
N SER A 46 -3.52 -1.29 -20.92
CA SER A 46 -2.14 -1.12 -20.43
C SER A 46 -2.00 -1.53 -18.95
N ASN A 47 -0.78 -1.84 -18.51
CA ASN A 47 -0.48 -2.02 -17.09
C ASN A 47 -0.14 -0.66 -16.48
N GLU A 48 -1.08 -0.05 -15.76
CA GLU A 48 -0.88 1.26 -15.16
C GLU A 48 -1.45 1.35 -13.74
N PRO A 49 -0.65 1.81 -12.74
CA PRO A 49 0.75 2.25 -12.86
C PRO A 49 1.71 1.13 -13.31
N GLN A 50 2.81 1.48 -13.98
CA GLN A 50 3.78 0.49 -14.43
C GLN A 50 4.37 -0.28 -13.23
N GLY A 51 4.62 -1.58 -13.41
CA GLY A 51 5.14 -2.44 -12.35
C GLY A 51 4.11 -2.82 -11.28
N THR A 52 2.82 -2.57 -11.54
CA THR A 52 1.73 -2.85 -10.58
C THR A 52 0.78 -3.94 -11.07
N ASN A 53 -0.17 -4.31 -10.20
CA ASN A 53 -1.19 -5.32 -10.48
C ASN A 53 -2.51 -4.67 -10.94
N PHE A 54 -2.38 -3.59 -11.71
CA PHE A 54 -3.51 -2.80 -12.20
C PHE A 54 -3.54 -2.77 -13.73
N TYR A 55 -4.74 -2.93 -14.27
CA TYR A 55 -5.02 -2.69 -15.68
C TYR A 55 -5.70 -1.34 -15.83
N ARG A 56 -5.29 -0.59 -16.86
CA ARG A 56 -6.02 0.56 -17.38
C ARG A 56 -6.57 0.20 -18.75
N TYR A 57 -7.85 0.47 -18.95
CA TYR A 57 -8.52 0.39 -20.24
C TYR A 57 -8.90 1.80 -20.68
N THR A 58 -8.30 2.28 -21.77
CA THR A 58 -8.51 3.63 -22.26
C THR A 58 -9.39 3.60 -23.51
N HIS A 59 -10.56 4.22 -23.42
CA HIS A 59 -11.54 4.40 -24.49
C HIS A 59 -11.30 5.73 -25.22
N THR A 60 -11.09 5.67 -26.54
CA THR A 60 -10.88 6.81 -27.44
C THR A 60 -11.64 6.61 -28.75
N LEU A 61 -11.87 7.67 -29.52
CA LEU A 61 -12.33 7.51 -30.91
C LEU A 61 -11.32 6.67 -31.72
N GLN A 62 -11.80 5.77 -32.58
CA GLN A 62 -10.93 4.85 -33.35
C GLN A 62 -9.88 5.58 -34.20
N ASN A 63 -10.25 6.69 -34.83
CA ASN A 63 -9.36 7.47 -35.69
C ASN A 63 -8.27 8.23 -34.90
N GLY A 64 -8.28 8.16 -33.57
CA GLY A 64 -7.33 8.82 -32.67
C GLY A 64 -7.54 10.34 -32.58
N GLY A 65 -7.17 10.93 -31.43
CA GLY A 65 -6.94 12.38 -31.30
C GLY A 65 -8.15 13.32 -31.30
N GLY A 66 -9.37 12.84 -31.50
CA GLY A 66 -10.59 13.66 -31.48
C GLY A 66 -11.24 13.80 -30.09
N GLN A 67 -12.05 14.85 -29.92
CA GLN A 67 -12.98 14.97 -28.80
C GLN A 67 -14.35 14.39 -29.17
N PHE A 68 -15.08 13.89 -28.18
CA PHE A 68 -16.49 13.50 -28.30
C PHE A 68 -17.27 14.00 -27.08
N ILE A 69 -18.59 14.17 -27.23
CA ILE A 69 -19.45 14.52 -26.10
C ILE A 69 -19.75 13.24 -25.33
N LEU A 70 -19.31 13.16 -24.08
CA LEU A 70 -19.60 12.01 -23.23
C LEU A 70 -21.06 12.08 -22.74
N LYS A 71 -21.87 11.10 -23.14
CA LYS A 71 -23.24 10.95 -22.68
C LYS A 71 -23.30 10.37 -21.27
N GLU A 72 -22.70 9.21 -21.10
CA GLU A 72 -22.70 8.41 -19.88
C GLU A 72 -21.57 7.37 -19.93
N VAL A 73 -21.27 6.77 -18.77
CA VAL A 73 -20.42 5.58 -18.68
C VAL A 73 -21.26 4.46 -18.07
N LYS A 74 -21.25 3.28 -18.69
CA LYS A 74 -21.93 2.09 -18.21
C LYS A 74 -20.93 1.07 -17.68
N ASP A 75 -21.24 0.47 -16.55
CA ASP A 75 -20.39 -0.53 -15.90
C ASP A 75 -20.36 -1.87 -16.66
N ASP A 76 -19.65 -2.85 -16.09
CA ASP A 76 -19.53 -4.21 -16.66
C ASP A 76 -20.88 -4.96 -16.75
N LYS A 77 -21.93 -4.47 -16.09
CA LYS A 77 -23.30 -5.00 -16.09
C LYS A 77 -24.27 -4.10 -16.87
N ASN A 78 -23.75 -3.17 -17.69
CA ASN A 78 -24.53 -2.23 -18.48
C ASN A 78 -25.37 -1.24 -17.64
N SER A 79 -25.05 -1.07 -16.36
CA SER A 79 -25.69 -0.10 -15.47
C SER A 79 -25.00 1.26 -15.57
N CYS A 80 -25.78 2.34 -15.58
CA CYS A 80 -25.22 3.69 -15.65
C CYS A 80 -24.43 4.02 -14.38
N ILE A 81 -23.23 4.55 -14.56
CA ILE A 81 -22.35 5.04 -13.50
C ILE A 81 -22.63 6.52 -13.35
N ASP A 82 -23.07 6.93 -12.15
CA ASP A 82 -23.29 8.34 -11.85
C ASP A 82 -21.96 9.10 -11.83
N ILE A 83 -21.67 9.75 -12.96
CA ILE A 83 -20.53 10.66 -13.12
C ILE A 83 -21.06 12.05 -13.44
N SER A 84 -21.14 12.90 -12.42
CA SER A 84 -21.53 14.29 -12.63
C SER A 84 -20.44 15.01 -13.44
N LEU A 85 -20.72 15.28 -14.72
CA LEU A 85 -19.85 16.04 -15.61
C LEU A 85 -20.33 17.49 -15.62
N SER A 86 -19.56 18.39 -14.99
CA SER A 86 -19.74 19.83 -15.19
C SER A 86 -19.14 20.29 -16.53
N GLY A 87 -19.84 21.15 -17.25
CA GLY A 87 -19.37 21.80 -18.49
C GLY A 87 -19.92 21.19 -19.79
N ASP A 88 -19.22 21.38 -20.90
CA ASP A 88 -19.65 21.00 -22.26
C ASP A 88 -19.52 19.50 -22.57
N ARG A 89 -19.15 18.67 -21.57
CA ARG A 89 -19.00 17.21 -21.65
C ARG A 89 -18.06 16.72 -22.76
N LYS A 90 -17.27 17.59 -23.38
CA LYS A 90 -16.30 17.21 -24.40
C LYS A 90 -15.12 16.53 -23.75
N VAL A 91 -14.85 15.29 -24.14
CA VAL A 91 -13.76 14.49 -23.60
C VAL A 91 -12.91 13.94 -24.74
N THR A 92 -11.63 13.74 -24.46
CA THR A 92 -10.67 13.10 -25.36
C THR A 92 -10.55 11.60 -25.10
N SER A 93 -10.79 11.18 -23.85
CA SER A 93 -10.75 9.78 -23.45
C SER A 93 -11.48 9.55 -22.13
N VAL A 94 -11.90 8.30 -21.93
CA VAL A 94 -12.35 7.77 -20.65
C VAL A 94 -11.48 6.56 -20.35
N SER A 95 -10.84 6.52 -19.19
CA SER A 95 -10.06 5.36 -18.75
C SER A 95 -10.69 4.69 -17.54
N ALA A 96 -10.73 3.37 -17.53
CA ALA A 96 -11.20 2.56 -16.40
C ALA A 96 -10.06 1.72 -15.84
N TYR A 97 -9.92 1.71 -14.52
CA TYR A 97 -8.85 1.03 -13.81
C TYR A 97 -9.39 -0.16 -13.03
N TYR A 98 -8.75 -1.32 -13.20
CA TYR A 98 -9.13 -2.58 -12.58
C TYR A 98 -7.95 -3.16 -11.83
N TRP A 99 -8.24 -3.83 -10.72
CA TRP A 99 -7.26 -4.73 -10.12
C TRP A 99 -7.19 -6.02 -10.93
N LYS A 100 -5.98 -6.49 -11.24
CA LYS A 100 -5.75 -7.68 -12.07
C LYS A 100 -6.44 -8.94 -11.54
N TYR A 101 -6.63 -9.01 -10.23
CA TYR A 101 -7.23 -10.15 -9.53
C TYR A 101 -8.69 -9.90 -9.12
N GLY A 102 -9.25 -8.77 -9.55
CA GLY A 102 -10.63 -8.38 -9.29
C GLY A 102 -11.46 -8.32 -10.57
N GLY A 103 -12.79 -8.35 -10.40
CA GLY A 103 -13.74 -8.24 -11.51
C GLY A 103 -14.44 -6.88 -11.62
N LYS A 104 -14.17 -5.95 -10.69
CA LYS A 104 -14.85 -4.65 -10.61
C LYS A 104 -13.91 -3.51 -11.00
N VAL A 105 -14.44 -2.54 -11.74
CA VAL A 105 -13.79 -1.25 -11.95
C VAL A 105 -13.62 -0.53 -10.60
N LEU A 106 -12.40 -0.05 -10.35
CA LEU A 106 -12.03 0.66 -9.14
C LEU A 106 -12.15 2.17 -9.32
N LEU A 107 -11.68 2.67 -10.46
CA LEU A 107 -11.58 4.09 -10.73
C LEU A 107 -11.85 4.37 -12.20
N ILE A 108 -12.52 5.49 -12.48
CA ILE A 108 -12.70 6.06 -13.81
C ILE A 108 -11.98 7.39 -13.87
N GLU A 109 -11.22 7.61 -14.93
CA GLU A 109 -10.62 8.88 -15.29
C GLU A 109 -11.31 9.41 -16.54
N VAL A 110 -11.81 10.64 -16.48
CA VAL A 110 -12.43 11.36 -17.60
C VAL A 110 -11.53 12.53 -17.99
N LYS A 111 -11.03 12.53 -19.23
CA LYS A 111 -10.05 13.51 -19.71
C LYS A 111 -10.64 14.49 -20.70
N SER A 112 -10.93 15.71 -20.26
CA SER A 112 -11.36 16.86 -21.09
C SER A 112 -10.36 18.02 -21.10
N GLY A 113 -9.18 17.82 -20.52
CA GLY A 113 -8.20 18.85 -20.17
C GLY A 113 -7.48 18.39 -18.91
N ARG A 114 -7.79 19.01 -17.76
CA ARG A 114 -7.44 18.43 -16.46
C ARG A 114 -8.30 17.18 -16.21
N PRO A 115 -7.69 16.02 -15.91
CA PRO A 115 -8.45 14.79 -15.70
C PRO A 115 -9.32 14.90 -14.44
N LYS A 116 -10.54 14.39 -14.52
CA LYS A 116 -11.43 14.16 -13.36
C LYS A 116 -11.42 12.68 -13.05
N TYR A 117 -11.44 12.34 -11.77
CA TYR A 117 -11.38 10.96 -11.31
C TYR A 117 -12.62 10.62 -10.49
N TYR A 118 -13.17 9.43 -10.71
CA TYR A 118 -14.35 8.92 -10.03
C TYR A 118 -14.00 7.56 -9.42
N ALA A 119 -14.19 7.40 -8.12
CA ALA A 119 -13.85 6.18 -7.40
C ALA A 119 -15.07 5.35 -7.05
N ASN A 120 -14.92 4.04 -7.19
CA ASN A 120 -15.91 3.07 -6.76
C ASN A 120 -15.64 2.64 -5.31
N THR A 121 -16.39 3.22 -4.39
CA THR A 121 -16.32 2.92 -2.96
C THR A 121 -17.61 2.21 -2.53
N ASP A 122 -17.53 0.91 -2.26
CA ASP A 122 -18.68 0.06 -1.89
C ASP A 122 -19.83 0.11 -2.92
N ASN A 123 -19.49 0.05 -4.22
CA ASN A 123 -20.44 0.19 -5.33
C ASN A 123 -21.11 1.57 -5.41
N LYS A 124 -20.57 2.58 -4.73
CA LYS A 124 -20.97 3.99 -4.88
C LYS A 124 -19.85 4.78 -5.55
N TRP A 125 -20.24 5.60 -6.51
CA TRP A 125 -19.30 6.45 -7.25
C TRP A 125 -19.19 7.81 -6.60
N ILE A 126 -17.95 8.25 -6.38
CA ILE A 126 -17.65 9.56 -5.82
C ILE A 126 -16.59 10.26 -6.66
N VAL A 127 -16.69 11.59 -6.79
CA VAL A 127 -15.64 12.41 -7.41
C VAL A 127 -14.44 12.53 -6.47
N LEU A 128 -13.25 12.32 -7.01
CA LEU A 128 -11.99 12.61 -6.32
C LEU A 128 -11.52 14.01 -6.74
N THR A 129 -11.69 14.99 -5.86
CA THR A 129 -11.41 16.41 -6.14
C THR A 129 -9.95 16.81 -5.94
N GLY A 130 -9.06 15.87 -5.58
CA GLY A 130 -7.67 16.15 -5.20
C GLY A 130 -7.53 16.87 -3.85
N HIS A 131 -8.64 17.34 -3.27
CA HIS A 131 -8.70 17.93 -1.93
C HIS A 131 -8.67 16.83 -0.87
N GLU A 132 -8.21 17.17 0.34
CA GLU A 132 -8.08 16.23 1.47
C GLU A 132 -9.41 15.61 1.91
N SER A 133 -10.52 16.25 1.56
CA SER A 133 -11.88 15.75 1.83
C SER A 133 -12.28 14.59 0.92
N SER A 134 -11.59 14.39 -0.22
CA SER A 134 -11.84 13.23 -1.07
C SER A 134 -11.30 11.95 -0.42
N ARG A 135 -12.07 10.86 -0.55
CA ARG A 135 -11.84 9.61 0.18
C ARG A 135 -12.05 8.42 -0.76
N PRO A 136 -11.02 7.88 -1.44
CA PRO A 136 -9.59 8.08 -1.16
C PRO A 136 -9.04 9.42 -1.68
N PRO A 137 -8.04 10.01 -1.00
CA PRO A 137 -7.43 11.26 -1.45
C PRO A 137 -6.48 11.03 -2.64
N LEU A 138 -6.61 11.82 -3.70
CA LEU A 138 -5.64 11.91 -4.81
C LEU A 138 -4.59 13.00 -4.54
N ARG A 139 -3.82 12.86 -3.45
CA ARG A 139 -2.74 13.80 -3.12
C ARG A 139 -1.57 13.63 -4.10
N ASN A 140 -1.00 14.74 -4.56
CA ASN A 140 0.23 14.76 -5.38
C ASN A 140 0.17 13.86 -6.62
N ASN A 141 -1.02 13.65 -7.19
CA ASN A 141 -1.24 12.69 -8.26
C ASN A 141 -0.77 11.26 -7.91
N ASP A 142 -0.78 10.89 -6.63
CA ASP A 142 -0.44 9.54 -6.16
C ASP A 142 -1.59 8.56 -6.41
N PHE A 143 -1.75 8.27 -7.69
CA PHE A 143 -2.79 7.44 -8.25
C PHE A 143 -2.75 6.00 -7.71
N GLU A 144 -1.54 5.44 -7.57
CA GLU A 144 -1.35 4.09 -7.04
C GLU A 144 -1.87 3.97 -5.61
N LYS A 145 -1.65 4.99 -4.78
CA LYS A 145 -2.14 5.00 -3.40
C LYS A 145 -3.67 5.01 -3.32
N ALA A 146 -4.35 5.72 -4.23
CA ALA A 146 -5.80 5.67 -4.31
C ALA A 146 -6.30 4.29 -4.75
N LEU A 147 -5.66 3.68 -5.75
CA LEU A 147 -5.98 2.32 -6.18
C LEU A 147 -5.75 1.28 -5.08
N ASP A 148 -4.62 1.33 -4.35
CA ASP A 148 -4.35 0.42 -3.23
C ASP A 148 -5.43 0.56 -2.13
N GLN A 149 -5.91 1.78 -1.85
CA GLN A 149 -7.01 1.99 -0.91
C GLN A 149 -8.33 1.40 -1.39
N LEU A 150 -8.62 1.53 -2.69
CA LEU A 150 -9.81 0.93 -3.31
C LEU A 150 -9.72 -0.60 -3.32
N VAL A 151 -8.51 -1.16 -3.45
CA VAL A 151 -8.28 -2.60 -3.32
C VAL A 151 -8.54 -3.09 -1.89
N CYS A 152 -8.01 -2.40 -0.86
CA CYS A 152 -8.32 -2.73 0.54
C CYS A 152 -9.83 -2.64 0.81
N SER A 153 -10.51 -1.59 0.32
CA SER A 153 -11.96 -1.42 0.55
C SER A 153 -12.83 -2.43 -0.19
N ASN A 154 -12.52 -2.76 -1.45
CA ASN A 154 -13.41 -3.57 -2.29
C ASN A 154 -13.10 -5.07 -2.24
N TYR A 155 -11.87 -5.45 -1.87
CA TYR A 155 -11.40 -6.84 -1.96
C TYR A 155 -10.73 -7.38 -0.68
N GLY A 156 -10.67 -6.60 0.41
CA GLY A 156 -10.01 -7.05 1.65
C GLY A 156 -8.53 -7.42 1.42
N ALA A 157 -7.86 -6.68 0.53
CA ALA A 157 -6.49 -6.95 0.13
C ALA A 157 -5.62 -5.76 0.54
N VAL A 158 -4.69 -5.97 1.47
CA VAL A 158 -3.99 -4.89 2.16
C VAL A 158 -2.63 -4.60 1.54
N THR A 159 -2.22 -3.33 1.57
CA THR A 159 -0.86 -2.92 1.20
C THR A 159 -0.10 -2.56 2.46
N ILE A 160 1.01 -3.23 2.72
CA ILE A 160 1.88 -2.92 3.85
C ILE A 160 2.86 -1.80 3.45
N ASP A 161 2.91 -0.75 4.29
CA ASP A 161 3.79 0.40 4.14
C ASP A 161 4.90 0.35 5.19
N LEU A 162 6.05 -0.17 4.77
CA LEU A 162 7.25 -0.34 5.58
C LEU A 162 8.08 0.94 5.68
N SER A 163 7.57 2.12 5.33
CA SER A 163 8.30 3.37 5.56
C SER A 163 8.62 3.53 7.04
N PHE A 164 9.84 3.93 7.37
CA PHE A 164 10.26 4.04 8.77
C PHE A 164 9.41 5.03 9.56
N GLN A 165 9.08 6.19 8.99
CA GLN A 165 8.19 7.15 9.63
C GLN A 165 6.80 6.57 9.91
N ASN A 166 6.24 5.79 8.97
CA ASN A 166 4.95 5.13 9.15
C ASN A 166 5.03 4.13 10.30
N SER A 167 6.04 3.25 10.26
CA SER A 167 6.21 2.18 11.24
C SER A 167 6.51 2.72 12.65
N SER A 168 7.46 3.65 12.77
CA SER A 168 7.87 4.24 14.05
C SER A 168 6.81 5.13 14.69
N LYS A 169 6.05 5.89 13.89
CA LYS A 169 4.95 6.70 14.41
C LYS A 169 3.83 5.82 14.94
N LEU A 170 3.42 4.81 14.16
CA LEU A 170 2.32 3.92 14.53
C LEU A 170 2.68 3.05 15.74
N SER A 171 3.92 2.57 15.85
CA SER A 171 4.31 1.75 17.00
C SER A 171 4.37 2.54 18.32
N LYS A 172 4.73 3.84 18.28
CA LYS A 172 4.71 4.72 19.47
C LYS A 172 3.31 5.01 19.97
N ASN A 173 2.33 4.97 19.09
CA ASN A 173 0.93 5.19 19.41
C ASN A 173 0.25 3.94 19.98
N TYR A 174 1.00 3.03 20.59
CA TYR A 174 0.44 1.88 21.32
C TYR A 174 -0.20 2.37 22.63
N THR A 175 -1.35 3.05 22.50
CA THR A 175 -2.19 3.41 23.63
C THR A 175 -2.95 2.18 24.11
N SER A 176 -3.40 2.16 25.37
CA SER A 176 -4.19 1.06 25.94
C SER A 176 -5.47 0.74 25.15
N SER A 177 -5.91 1.65 24.28
CA SER A 177 -7.06 1.46 23.40
C SER A 177 -6.75 0.66 22.13
N GLY A 178 -5.47 0.52 21.74
CA GLY A 178 -5.03 -0.24 20.57
C GLY A 178 -5.61 0.23 19.22
N LYS A 179 -6.09 1.48 19.15
CA LYS A 179 -6.68 2.07 17.93
C LYS A 179 -5.68 2.88 17.12
N ASP A 180 -4.74 3.54 17.78
CA ASP A 180 -3.86 4.53 17.15
C ASP A 180 -2.63 3.92 16.44
N ASN A 181 -2.40 2.62 16.62
CA ASN A 181 -1.32 1.86 16.01
C ASN A 181 -1.74 1.06 14.77
N LYS A 182 -2.94 1.32 14.23
CA LYS A 182 -3.52 0.55 13.11
C LYS A 182 -3.60 1.36 11.82
N TYR A 183 -3.60 0.69 10.66
CA TYR A 183 -3.81 1.29 9.34
C TYR A 183 -4.33 0.26 8.31
N CYS A 184 -4.88 0.70 7.17
CA CYS A 184 -4.96 -0.08 5.92
C CYS A 184 -5.36 0.82 4.75
N CYS A 185 -6.46 1.54 4.92
CA CYS A 185 -7.04 2.44 3.94
C CYS A 185 -7.84 3.51 4.68
N TYR A 186 -8.30 4.54 3.97
CA TYR A 186 -9.01 5.66 4.62
C TYR A 186 -10.25 5.24 5.42
N LYS A 187 -10.92 4.13 5.06
CA LYS A 187 -12.06 3.59 5.81
C LYS A 187 -11.65 2.88 7.10
N HIS A 188 -10.42 2.40 7.14
CA HIS A 188 -9.83 1.59 8.20
C HIS A 188 -8.59 2.29 8.77
N ASN A 189 -8.59 3.62 8.87
CA ASN A 189 -7.54 4.38 9.55
C ASN A 189 -8.05 4.82 10.93
N PRO A 190 -7.15 5.09 11.90
CA PRO A 190 -7.52 5.68 13.18
C PRO A 190 -8.19 7.04 12.94
N GLY A 191 -9.38 7.26 13.52
CA GLY A 191 -10.23 8.42 13.26
C GLY A 191 -11.16 8.28 12.05
N GLY A 192 -11.23 7.09 11.44
CA GLY A 192 -12.20 6.73 10.41
C GLY A 192 -13.54 6.30 10.99
N VAL A 193 -14.58 6.20 10.15
CA VAL A 193 -15.96 5.86 10.58
C VAL A 193 -16.03 4.51 11.32
N ASN A 194 -15.05 3.63 11.09
CA ASN A 194 -15.03 2.27 11.63
C ASN A 194 -13.76 1.88 12.43
N ASP A 195 -12.78 2.77 12.67
CA ASP A 195 -11.58 2.61 13.55
C ASP A 195 -10.83 1.25 13.57
N ARG A 196 -11.07 0.37 12.60
CA ARG A 196 -10.60 -1.03 12.61
C ARG A 196 -9.53 -1.24 11.56
N GLY A 197 -8.41 -0.51 11.63
CA GLY A 197 -7.30 -0.76 10.71
C GLY A 197 -6.96 -2.24 10.62
N ASN A 198 -6.81 -2.74 9.40
CA ASN A 198 -6.55 -4.15 9.12
C ASN A 198 -5.08 -4.52 9.28
N ILE A 199 -4.22 -3.55 9.60
CA ILE A 199 -2.81 -3.75 9.90
C ILE A 199 -2.54 -3.08 11.24
N SER A 200 -1.98 -3.80 12.22
CA SER A 200 -1.44 -3.21 13.46
C SER A 200 0.07 -3.19 13.44
N VAL A 201 0.67 -2.14 14.00
CA VAL A 201 2.12 -2.02 14.12
C VAL A 201 2.56 -2.14 15.57
N THR A 202 3.55 -2.98 15.82
CA THR A 202 4.32 -3.03 17.07
C THR A 202 5.80 -2.87 16.75
N SER A 203 6.60 -2.53 17.76
CA SER A 203 8.05 -2.43 17.63
C SER A 203 8.74 -3.31 18.66
N GLY A 204 9.92 -3.81 18.30
CA GLY A 204 10.83 -4.48 19.22
C GLY A 204 12.27 -4.04 18.97
N LYS A 205 13.17 -4.52 19.83
CA LYS A 205 14.61 -4.28 19.71
C LYS A 205 15.32 -5.60 19.48
N VAL A 206 16.16 -5.65 18.46
CA VAL A 206 17.09 -6.76 18.26
C VAL A 206 18.31 -6.50 19.11
N SER A 207 18.51 -7.30 20.15
CA SER A 207 19.68 -7.26 21.02
C SER A 207 20.15 -8.67 21.38
N CYS A 208 21.43 -8.78 21.70
CA CYS A 208 22.01 -10.00 22.27
C CYS A 208 22.08 -9.88 23.80
N VAL A 209 22.37 -11.01 24.47
CA VAL A 209 22.57 -11.09 25.94
C VAL A 209 23.58 -10.05 26.46
N HIS A 210 24.61 -9.72 25.67
CA HIS A 210 25.69 -8.81 26.07
C HIS A 210 25.39 -7.32 25.85
N LYS A 211 24.13 -6.95 25.56
CA LYS A 211 23.68 -5.56 25.34
C LYS A 211 24.44 -4.83 24.21
N SER A 212 24.80 -5.54 23.14
CA SER A 212 25.33 -4.92 21.91
C SER A 212 24.36 -3.86 21.35
N PRO A 213 24.85 -2.91 20.53
CA PRO A 213 24.00 -1.91 19.89
C PRO A 213 22.75 -2.56 19.27
N SER A 214 21.58 -2.13 19.71
CA SER A 214 20.32 -2.72 19.29
C SER A 214 19.78 -2.01 18.06
N GLY A 215 19.32 -2.77 17.07
CA GLY A 215 18.49 -2.25 15.98
C GLY A 215 17.02 -2.31 16.36
N ASP A 216 16.24 -1.29 16.00
CA ASP A 216 14.78 -1.37 16.10
C ASP A 216 14.22 -2.19 14.92
N PHE A 217 13.22 -3.01 15.20
CA PHE A 217 12.40 -3.64 14.18
C PHE A 217 10.91 -3.33 14.41
N TYR A 218 10.14 -3.41 13.34
CA TYR A 218 8.70 -3.11 13.37
C TYR A 218 7.92 -4.27 12.76
N LYS A 219 6.95 -4.81 13.51
CA LYS A 219 6.08 -5.92 13.13
C LYS A 219 4.72 -5.36 12.71
N HIS A 220 4.34 -5.63 11.46
CA HIS A 220 3.07 -5.26 10.85
C HIS A 220 2.17 -6.49 10.77
N SER A 221 1.17 -6.60 11.65
CA SER A 221 0.26 -7.76 11.69
C SER A 221 -1.00 -7.48 10.90
N ILE A 222 -1.36 -8.38 9.98
CA ILE A 222 -2.58 -8.34 9.18
C ILE A 222 -3.72 -8.98 9.98
N ILE A 223 -4.80 -8.23 10.18
CA ILE A 223 -5.94 -8.63 11.00
C ILE A 223 -7.07 -9.11 10.08
N GLY A 224 -7.80 -10.15 10.48
CA GLY A 224 -9.05 -10.56 9.85
C GLY A 224 -8.89 -11.39 8.56
N GLY A 225 -7.77 -12.09 8.39
CA GLY A 225 -7.56 -13.01 7.27
C GLY A 225 -7.47 -12.31 5.90
N ASN A 226 -7.17 -11.01 5.88
CA ASN A 226 -6.97 -10.27 4.65
C ASN A 226 -5.73 -10.77 3.90
N GLN A 227 -5.75 -10.71 2.58
CA GLN A 227 -4.60 -11.09 1.75
C GLN A 227 -3.61 -9.92 1.61
N LEU A 228 -2.32 -10.23 1.48
CA LEU A 228 -1.29 -9.23 1.24
C LEU A 228 -1.26 -8.88 -0.26
N ALA A 229 -1.74 -7.69 -0.62
CA ALA A 229 -1.81 -7.22 -2.00
C ALA A 229 -0.46 -6.69 -2.53
N ARG A 230 0.34 -6.07 -1.66
CA ARG A 230 1.58 -5.36 -2.00
C ARG A 230 2.38 -5.03 -0.74
N ILE A 231 3.69 -4.92 -0.89
CA ILE A 231 4.59 -4.32 0.10
C ILE A 231 5.28 -3.11 -0.55
N ARG A 232 5.33 -1.99 0.16
CA ARG A 232 6.04 -0.79 -0.29
C ARG A 232 6.72 -0.06 0.85
N TYR A 233 7.62 0.85 0.49
CA TYR A 233 8.15 1.87 1.39
C TYR A 233 8.51 3.12 0.59
N TYR A 234 8.79 4.23 1.26
CA TYR A 234 9.27 5.46 0.66
C TYR A 234 10.71 5.74 1.12
N LEU A 235 11.57 6.14 0.18
CA LEU A 235 12.89 6.64 0.51
C LEU A 235 12.78 7.98 1.24
N ASP A 236 13.63 8.12 2.24
CA ASP A 236 13.83 9.31 3.06
C ASP A 236 12.62 9.70 3.93
N SER A 237 12.89 10.58 4.89
CA SER A 237 11.88 11.24 5.73
C SER A 237 11.10 12.34 4.98
N ALA A 238 11.41 12.59 3.71
CA ALA A 238 10.90 13.71 2.91
C ALA A 238 9.45 13.55 2.39
N GLY A 239 8.72 12.56 2.90
CA GLY A 239 7.29 12.38 2.70
C GLY A 239 6.90 11.35 1.63
N SER A 240 5.60 11.04 1.56
CA SER A 240 5.02 10.02 0.67
C SER A 240 4.89 10.48 -0.80
N LYS A 241 5.97 10.97 -1.41
CA LYS A 241 5.99 11.34 -2.83
C LYS A 241 6.09 10.09 -3.71
N PRO A 242 5.35 10.00 -4.84
CA PRO A 242 5.40 8.84 -5.74
C PRO A 242 6.80 8.46 -6.23
N ASP A 243 7.68 9.43 -6.48
CA ASP A 243 9.03 9.20 -7.01
C ASP A 243 9.97 8.51 -6.00
N ASN A 244 9.69 8.71 -4.71
CA ASN A 244 10.44 8.07 -3.62
C ASN A 244 9.88 6.68 -3.27
N ARG A 245 8.75 6.28 -3.86
CA ARG A 245 8.15 4.99 -3.57
C ARG A 245 9.03 3.86 -4.11
N ARG A 246 9.20 2.83 -3.31
CA ARG A 246 9.81 1.55 -3.67
C ARG A 246 8.79 0.44 -3.41
N ARG A 247 8.59 -0.41 -4.41
CA ARG A 247 7.70 -1.56 -4.39
C ARG A 247 8.54 -2.81 -4.22
N ILE A 248 8.27 -3.57 -3.18
CA ILE A 248 9.02 -4.79 -2.87
C ILE A 248 8.34 -5.96 -3.58
N LYS A 249 9.10 -6.64 -4.44
CA LYS A 249 8.75 -7.94 -5.02
C LYS A 249 9.54 -9.01 -4.27
N LEU A 250 8.86 -10.04 -3.80
CA LEU A 250 9.51 -11.19 -3.18
C LEU A 250 9.85 -12.19 -4.29
N ASN A 251 11.14 -12.47 -4.51
CA ASN A 251 11.56 -13.37 -5.57
C ASN A 251 10.87 -14.74 -5.44
N GLY A 252 10.32 -15.22 -6.56
CA GLY A 252 9.56 -16.48 -6.61
C GLY A 252 8.11 -16.39 -6.10
N GLN A 253 7.64 -15.24 -5.62
CA GLN A 253 6.26 -15.05 -5.15
C GLN A 253 5.47 -14.12 -6.07
N THR A 254 4.18 -14.37 -6.16
CA THR A 254 3.23 -13.53 -6.88
C THR A 254 2.23 -12.92 -5.91
N PHE A 255 2.07 -11.60 -5.94
CA PHE A 255 0.99 -10.92 -5.22
C PHE A 255 -0.34 -11.08 -5.96
N PRO A 256 -1.50 -11.13 -5.25
CA PRO A 256 -1.62 -11.13 -3.79
C PRO A 256 -1.16 -12.45 -3.17
N ILE A 257 -0.64 -12.37 -1.94
CA ILE A 257 -0.20 -13.53 -1.17
C ILE A 257 -1.26 -13.81 -0.08
N PRO A 258 -2.00 -14.93 -0.18
CA PRO A 258 -2.95 -15.32 0.86
C PRO A 258 -2.24 -15.82 2.11
N GLY A 259 -2.91 -15.75 3.26
CA GLY A 259 -2.43 -16.37 4.51
C GLY A 259 -1.21 -15.72 5.16
N VAL A 260 -0.78 -14.54 4.70
CA VAL A 260 0.26 -13.78 5.41
C VAL A 260 -0.32 -13.19 6.69
N GLU A 261 0.32 -13.48 7.81
CA GLU A 261 -0.10 -13.02 9.12
C GLU A 261 0.66 -11.77 9.54
N THR A 262 1.98 -11.79 9.47
CA THR A 262 2.81 -10.64 9.86
C THR A 262 3.93 -10.34 8.86
N ILE A 263 4.35 -9.08 8.81
CA ILE A 263 5.61 -8.68 8.18
C ILE A 263 6.44 -7.91 9.18
N SER A 264 7.62 -8.42 9.52
CA SER A 264 8.58 -7.70 10.37
C SER A 264 9.67 -7.08 9.51
N ALA A 265 10.04 -5.83 9.80
CA ALA A 265 11.05 -5.11 9.04
C ALA A 265 12.17 -4.57 9.94
N LEU A 266 13.41 -4.78 9.51
CA LEU A 266 14.64 -4.26 10.11
C LEU A 266 15.20 -3.13 9.25
N TYR A 267 15.64 -2.06 9.92
CA TYR A 267 15.97 -0.79 9.29
C TYR A 267 17.43 -0.41 9.47
N CYS A 268 18.02 0.16 8.42
CA CYS A 268 19.33 0.81 8.45
C CYS A 268 19.20 2.24 7.92
N GLY A 269 19.56 3.23 8.73
CA GLY A 269 19.44 4.65 8.33
C GLY A 269 18.01 5.03 7.91
N GLY A 270 16.99 4.46 8.55
CA GLY A 270 15.58 4.70 8.22
C GLY A 270 15.06 3.98 6.98
N ASN A 271 15.86 3.13 6.33
CA ASN A 271 15.44 2.33 5.18
C ASN A 271 15.29 0.85 5.57
N PRO A 272 14.19 0.16 5.20
CA PRO A 272 14.08 -1.27 5.43
C PRO A 272 15.12 -2.00 4.57
N VAL A 273 15.86 -2.94 5.15
CA VAL A 273 16.90 -3.71 4.45
C VAL A 273 16.67 -5.22 4.51
N LEU A 274 15.92 -5.67 5.52
CA LEU A 274 15.64 -7.07 5.76
C LEU A 274 14.20 -7.17 6.28
N ILE A 275 13.40 -8.06 5.70
CA ILE A 275 12.02 -8.29 6.11
C ILE A 275 11.78 -9.78 6.37
N TYR A 276 11.01 -10.10 7.39
CA TYR A 276 10.48 -11.44 7.61
C TYR A 276 9.01 -11.45 7.24
N VAL A 277 8.61 -12.37 6.37
CA VAL A 277 7.20 -12.64 6.07
C VAL A 277 6.80 -13.86 6.88
N ASP A 278 5.75 -13.72 7.67
CA ASP A 278 5.20 -14.77 8.53
C ASP A 278 3.87 -15.25 7.95
N GLY A 279 3.72 -16.56 7.80
CA GLY A 279 2.64 -17.18 7.04
C GLY A 279 2.77 -17.05 5.51
N GLY A 280 1.70 -17.42 4.81
CA GLY A 280 1.64 -17.54 3.37
C GLY A 280 2.58 -18.63 2.85
N ASP A 281 2.05 -19.85 2.66
CA ASP A 281 2.76 -21.12 2.42
C ASP A 281 4.18 -21.04 1.82
N LYS A 282 4.33 -20.40 0.65
CA LYS A 282 5.61 -20.32 -0.06
C LYS A 282 6.41 -19.05 0.26
N ALA A 283 5.73 -18.04 0.77
CA ALA A 283 6.26 -16.72 1.05
C ALA A 283 6.95 -16.63 2.40
N GLU A 284 6.69 -17.52 3.36
CA GLU A 284 7.26 -17.44 4.71
C GLU A 284 8.81 -17.40 4.71
N GLY A 285 9.38 -16.52 5.53
CA GLY A 285 10.83 -16.43 5.81
C GLY A 285 11.43 -15.04 5.60
N TRP A 286 12.74 -14.96 5.78
CA TRP A 286 13.51 -13.71 5.60
C TRP A 286 13.77 -13.39 4.13
N TYR A 287 13.60 -12.13 3.75
CA TYR A 287 13.98 -11.57 2.46
C TYR A 287 14.90 -10.37 2.66
N LYS A 288 15.98 -10.33 1.89
CA LYS A 288 16.97 -9.26 1.91
C LYS A 288 16.84 -8.35 0.70
N LYS A 289 17.03 -7.05 0.94
CA LYS A 289 17.14 -6.04 -0.10
C LYS A 289 18.31 -6.37 -1.04
N PRO A 290 18.17 -6.20 -2.36
CA PRO A 290 19.26 -6.44 -3.30
C PRO A 290 20.44 -5.48 -3.04
N THR A 291 21.66 -5.97 -3.27
CA THR A 291 22.88 -5.16 -3.21
C THR A 291 23.11 -4.44 -4.53
N GLY A 292 23.33 -3.13 -4.46
CA GLY A 292 23.76 -2.31 -5.61
C GLY A 292 22.71 -1.32 -6.15
N THR A 293 23.16 -0.43 -7.03
CA THR A 293 22.37 0.60 -7.72
C THR A 293 21.50 0.06 -8.86
N GLY A 294 21.42 -1.28 -9.00
CA GLY A 294 20.83 -1.97 -10.13
C GLY A 294 19.30 -1.89 -10.23
N SER A 295 18.61 -1.38 -9.20
CA SER A 295 17.17 -1.13 -9.26
C SER A 295 16.88 0.06 -10.17
N ARG A 296 16.85 -0.19 -11.48
CA ARG A 296 16.34 0.76 -12.47
C ARG A 296 14.83 0.90 -12.24
N GLY A 297 14.45 1.89 -11.44
CA GLY A 297 13.06 2.26 -11.19
C GLY A 297 12.61 2.05 -9.75
N ASN A 298 11.30 2.07 -9.57
CA ASN A 298 10.65 2.04 -8.27
C ASN A 298 10.31 0.60 -7.80
N ASP A 299 10.80 -0.42 -8.49
CA ASP A 299 10.56 -1.83 -8.17
C ASP A 299 11.87 -2.47 -7.69
N GLU A 300 11.83 -3.13 -6.54
CA GLU A 300 12.97 -3.84 -5.97
C GLU A 300 12.63 -5.32 -5.82
N GLU A 301 13.48 -6.19 -6.36
CA GLU A 301 13.34 -7.63 -6.20
C GLU A 301 14.18 -8.11 -5.01
N TRP A 302 13.50 -8.51 -3.94
CA TRP A 302 14.09 -8.97 -2.70
C TRP A 302 14.22 -10.48 -2.71
N THR A 303 15.36 -10.98 -2.26
CA THR A 303 15.70 -12.42 -2.35
C THR A 303 15.58 -13.09 -1.00
N LYS A 304 15.11 -14.34 -0.97
CA LYS A 304 14.98 -15.12 0.26
C LYS A 304 16.38 -15.37 0.85
N SER A 305 16.53 -15.21 2.17
CA SER A 305 17.78 -15.44 2.88
C SER A 305 17.85 -16.87 3.36
N HIS A 306 18.73 -17.66 2.76
CA HIS A 306 18.93 -19.06 3.15
C HIS A 306 19.66 -19.22 4.50
N VAL A 307 20.42 -18.21 4.93
CA VAL A 307 21.18 -18.23 6.18
C VAL A 307 20.27 -18.11 7.40
N LEU A 308 19.11 -17.48 7.25
CA LEU A 308 18.21 -17.15 8.36
C LEU A 308 16.99 -18.08 8.46
N GLN A 309 17.01 -19.26 7.82
CA GLN A 309 15.82 -20.12 7.72
C GLN A 309 15.24 -20.57 9.07
N ASN A 310 16.07 -20.65 10.11
CA ASN A 310 15.69 -21.13 11.45
C ASN A 310 15.63 -20.00 12.49
N ILE A 311 15.52 -18.75 12.04
CA ILE A 311 15.47 -17.57 12.89
C ILE A 311 14.17 -16.85 12.57
N THR A 312 13.35 -16.59 13.57
CA THR A 312 12.15 -15.77 13.46
C THR A 312 12.38 -14.41 14.13
N PRO A 313 11.56 -13.38 13.87
CA PRO A 313 11.65 -12.11 14.59
C PRO A 313 11.49 -12.26 16.11
N ASP A 314 10.70 -13.24 16.56
CA ASP A 314 10.43 -13.45 17.98
C ASP A 314 11.64 -14.09 18.69
N ASP A 315 12.50 -14.82 17.98
CA ASP A 315 13.82 -15.27 18.48
C ASP A 315 14.79 -14.12 18.76
N LEU A 316 14.51 -12.92 18.24
CA LEU A 316 15.39 -11.75 18.33
C LEU A 316 15.01 -10.80 19.48
N ILE A 317 13.92 -11.11 20.18
CA ILE A 317 13.40 -10.32 21.30
C ILE A 317 14.01 -10.88 22.58
N GLU A 318 14.76 -10.03 23.30
CA GLU A 318 15.32 -10.30 24.64
C GLU A 318 16.23 -11.53 24.76
N ASN A 319 17.53 -11.31 25.02
CA ASN A 319 18.51 -12.37 25.30
C ASN A 319 18.79 -13.34 24.13
N THR A 320 18.73 -12.84 22.90
CA THR A 320 19.11 -13.61 21.70
C THR A 320 20.52 -14.19 21.85
N GLU A 321 20.65 -15.49 21.56
CA GLU A 321 21.95 -16.16 21.46
C GLU A 321 22.86 -15.47 20.45
N CYS A 322 24.14 -15.36 20.77
CA CYS A 322 25.09 -14.63 19.92
C CYS A 322 25.24 -15.23 18.53
N GLY A 323 25.04 -16.54 18.35
CA GLY A 323 24.99 -17.17 17.03
C GLY A 323 23.89 -16.59 16.15
N LYS A 324 22.62 -16.66 16.61
CA LYS A 324 21.46 -16.11 15.89
C LYS A 324 21.58 -14.60 15.64
N TYR A 325 22.04 -13.86 16.65
CA TYR A 325 22.28 -12.41 16.51
C TYR A 325 23.35 -12.12 15.44
N ASN A 326 24.46 -12.85 15.44
CA ASN A 326 25.53 -12.67 14.45
C ASN A 326 25.07 -13.03 13.04
N ASP A 327 24.20 -14.03 12.87
CA ASP A 327 23.61 -14.35 11.56
C ASP A 327 22.79 -13.18 11.00
N ILE A 328 21.97 -12.55 11.85
CA ILE A 328 21.21 -11.34 11.48
C ILE A 328 22.15 -10.17 11.19
N VAL A 329 23.13 -9.91 12.03
CA VAL A 329 24.10 -8.81 11.82
C VAL A 329 24.86 -9.01 10.50
N ARG A 330 25.31 -10.22 10.20
CA ARG A 330 25.97 -10.54 8.92
C ARG A 330 25.01 -10.36 7.74
N ALA A 331 23.75 -10.79 7.87
CA ALA A 331 22.75 -10.57 6.83
C ALA A 331 22.50 -9.08 6.57
N LEU A 332 22.37 -8.26 7.63
CA LEU A 332 22.22 -6.81 7.53
C LEU A 332 23.44 -6.16 6.86
N LYS A 333 24.66 -6.45 7.34
CA LYS A 333 25.90 -5.96 6.72
C LYS A 333 25.99 -6.34 5.25
N SER A 334 25.52 -7.53 4.87
CA SER A 334 25.54 -7.99 3.48
C SER A 334 24.68 -7.18 2.54
N THR A 335 23.65 -6.46 3.02
CA THR A 335 22.83 -5.57 2.18
C THR A 335 23.47 -4.19 1.97
N GLY A 336 24.67 -3.95 2.51
CA GLY A 336 25.34 -2.65 2.51
C GLY A 336 24.72 -1.62 3.48
N GLY A 337 23.73 -2.02 4.28
CA GLY A 337 23.13 -1.21 5.35
C GLY A 337 23.60 -1.70 6.71
N CYS A 338 23.71 -0.82 7.71
CA CYS A 338 24.06 -1.17 9.10
C CYS A 338 25.51 -1.63 9.37
N ILE A 339 26.50 -0.92 8.83
CA ILE A 339 27.93 -1.16 9.12
C ILE A 339 28.26 -0.95 10.62
N SER A 340 27.47 -0.11 11.31
CA SER A 340 27.66 0.20 12.73
C SER A 340 27.26 -0.93 13.69
N LEU A 341 26.52 -1.94 13.23
CA LEU A 341 26.16 -3.08 14.08
C LEU A 341 27.38 -3.98 14.28
N GLN A 342 27.75 -4.18 15.54
CA GLN A 342 28.84 -5.07 15.92
C GLN A 342 28.30 -6.48 16.12
N GLU A 343 29.12 -7.47 15.77
CA GLU A 343 28.80 -8.86 16.12
C GLU A 343 28.95 -9.03 17.63
N CYS A 344 28.12 -9.88 18.20
CA CYS A 344 28.29 -10.33 19.56
C CYS A 344 29.55 -11.19 19.66
N THR A 345 30.50 -10.77 20.50
CA THR A 345 31.57 -11.63 20.98
C THR A 345 31.05 -12.43 22.17
N PRO A 346 31.10 -13.77 22.16
CA PRO A 346 30.73 -14.56 23.33
C PRO A 346 31.61 -14.13 24.52
N GLU A 347 31.02 -14.03 25.72
CA GLU A 347 31.81 -13.78 26.93
C GLU A 347 32.95 -14.81 26.97
N PRO A 348 34.21 -14.38 27.14
CA PRO A 348 35.32 -15.33 27.25
C PRO A 348 34.96 -16.32 28.34
N ALA A 349 35.01 -17.62 28.02
CA ALA A 349 34.63 -18.68 28.94
C ALA A 349 35.27 -18.37 30.28
N LYS A 350 34.44 -18.07 31.31
CA LYS A 350 34.95 -17.80 32.65
C LYS A 350 35.91 -18.94 32.95
N PRO A 351 37.18 -18.66 33.30
CA PRO A 351 38.14 -19.71 33.61
C PRO A 351 37.41 -20.65 34.56
N GLN A 352 37.19 -21.90 34.15
CA GLN A 352 36.57 -22.88 35.02
C GLN A 352 37.46 -22.88 36.25
N GLY A 353 36.97 -22.25 37.32
CA GLY A 353 37.73 -22.12 38.54
C GLY A 353 38.16 -23.53 38.85
N VAL A 354 39.47 -23.75 38.81
CA VAL A 354 40.07 -25.03 39.16
C VAL A 354 39.34 -25.46 40.41
N LEU A 355 38.50 -26.48 40.28
CA LEU A 355 37.78 -27.08 41.39
C LEU A 355 38.91 -27.49 42.34
N ARG A 356 39.14 -26.66 43.36
CA ARG A 356 39.95 -27.03 44.50
C ARG A 356 39.15 -28.13 45.17
N SER A 357 39.51 -29.36 44.81
CA SER A 357 39.23 -30.57 45.55
C SER A 357 39.98 -30.51 46.87
N ASP A 358 39.57 -29.60 47.76
CA ASP A 358 39.84 -29.72 49.18
C ASP A 358 38.63 -30.40 49.79
N GLU A 359 38.58 -31.72 49.54
CA GLU A 359 37.68 -32.66 50.18
C GLU A 359 38.15 -32.80 51.64
N GLN A 360 37.50 -32.03 52.53
CA GLN A 360 37.61 -32.23 53.97
C GLN A 360 36.46 -33.14 54.41
N PRO A 361 36.75 -34.31 55.03
CA PRO A 361 35.73 -35.27 55.40
C PRO A 361 34.95 -34.81 56.64
N GLU A 362 33.63 -34.96 56.51
CA GLU A 362 32.64 -35.44 57.47
C GLU A 362 32.91 -35.26 58.97
N GLY A 363 32.02 -34.48 59.59
CA GLY A 363 31.67 -34.59 61.00
C GLY A 363 30.15 -34.78 61.12
N ASP A 364 29.77 -36.02 61.40
CA ASP A 364 28.45 -36.46 61.91
C ASP A 364 27.97 -35.58 63.07
N GLN A 365 26.67 -35.27 63.08
CA GLN A 365 25.86 -35.33 64.29
C GLN A 365 24.36 -35.36 63.97
N ASP A 366 23.76 -36.47 64.40
CA ASP A 366 22.35 -36.78 64.52
C ASP A 366 21.58 -35.79 65.43
N GLU A 367 20.28 -35.58 65.14
CA GLU A 367 19.13 -35.69 66.07
C GLU A 367 17.89 -35.03 65.41
N VAL A 368 16.85 -35.78 65.01
CA VAL A 368 15.69 -36.32 65.77
C VAL A 368 14.42 -35.45 65.61
N GLU A 369 13.39 -36.14 65.11
CA GLU A 369 11.92 -36.02 65.28
C GLU A 369 11.24 -34.64 65.45
N GLU A 370 10.16 -34.38 64.69
CA GLU A 370 8.79 -34.58 65.21
C GLU A 370 7.69 -34.38 64.13
N GLU A 371 6.49 -34.84 64.51
CA GLU A 371 5.33 -35.33 63.77
C GLU A 371 4.41 -34.35 62.98
N GLU A 372 3.67 -35.00 62.08
CA GLU A 372 2.25 -34.83 61.71
C GLU A 372 1.41 -33.69 62.31
N LYS A 373 0.70 -32.95 61.42
CA LYS A 373 -0.79 -32.81 61.43
C LYS A 373 -1.34 -31.87 60.35
N LYS A 374 -2.10 -32.42 59.40
CA LYS A 374 -3.55 -32.13 59.12
C LYS A 374 -3.94 -32.34 57.65
N LYS A 375 -4.65 -33.44 57.41
CA LYS A 375 -5.73 -33.58 56.43
C LYS A 375 -6.90 -32.62 56.75
N LYS A 376 -7.53 -32.01 55.74
CA LYS A 376 -8.98 -32.14 55.43
C LYS A 376 -9.49 -31.10 54.40
N LYS A 377 -10.46 -31.58 53.60
CA LYS A 377 -11.38 -30.94 52.64
C LYS A 377 -10.87 -30.94 51.19
N GLY A 378 -11.54 -31.54 50.22
CA GLY A 378 -12.84 -32.22 50.20
C GLY A 378 -13.35 -32.27 48.77
N ASP A 379 -13.73 -33.48 48.32
CA ASP A 379 -14.48 -33.75 47.10
C ASP A 379 -15.97 -33.31 47.21
N GLU A 380 -16.70 -33.45 46.10
CA GLU A 380 -18.10 -33.10 45.77
C GLU A 380 -18.29 -31.72 45.11
N ALA A 381 -18.87 -31.60 43.91
CA ALA A 381 -19.99 -32.36 43.37
C ALA A 381 -19.88 -32.72 41.88
N LYS A 382 -20.53 -33.85 41.58
CA LYS A 382 -20.70 -34.56 40.33
C LYS A 382 -22.13 -34.31 39.79
N ALA A 383 -22.27 -34.37 38.47
CA ALA A 383 -23.43 -34.82 37.69
C ALA A 383 -24.79 -34.10 37.78
N LYS A 384 -25.25 -33.65 36.60
CA LYS A 384 -26.48 -34.10 35.90
C LYS A 384 -26.48 -33.48 34.50
N GLU A 385 -26.91 -34.09 33.41
CA GLU A 385 -27.22 -35.47 33.03
C GLU A 385 -27.56 -35.43 31.52
N THR A 386 -27.22 -36.50 30.81
CA THR A 386 -27.95 -37.17 29.70
C THR A 386 -28.64 -36.34 28.60
N ALA A 387 -28.22 -36.46 27.34
CA ALA A 387 -28.43 -37.57 26.40
C ALA A 387 -29.79 -37.55 25.66
N ARG A 388 -29.69 -37.48 24.32
CA ARG A 388 -30.55 -38.07 23.27
C ARG A 388 -30.03 -37.46 21.96
N GLY A 389 -29.63 -38.18 20.93
CA GLY A 389 -29.82 -39.57 20.56
C GLY A 389 -29.73 -39.57 19.03
N SER A 390 -28.85 -40.40 18.49
CA SER A 390 -28.74 -40.75 17.09
C SER A 390 -30.04 -41.37 16.56
N GLU A 391 -30.35 -41.20 15.28
CA GLU A 391 -30.38 -42.30 14.31
C GLU A 391 -30.80 -41.84 12.90
N ASP A 392 -30.31 -42.61 11.95
CA ASP A 392 -30.25 -42.45 10.50
C ASP A 392 -31.60 -42.36 9.77
N ALA A 393 -31.59 -41.78 8.56
CA ALA A 393 -32.04 -42.45 7.33
C ALA A 393 -31.96 -41.52 6.10
N GLN A 394 -31.46 -42.10 5.00
CA GLN A 394 -31.55 -41.60 3.62
C GLN A 394 -32.98 -41.29 3.19
N GLN A 395 -33.18 -40.22 2.40
CA GLN A 395 -33.88 -40.33 1.12
C GLN A 395 -33.73 -39.09 0.21
N ASP A 396 -33.76 -39.39 -1.07
CA ASP A 396 -33.76 -38.54 -2.26
C ASP A 396 -34.75 -37.37 -2.24
N GLY A 397 -34.47 -36.35 -3.07
CA GLY A 397 -35.52 -35.64 -3.80
C GLY A 397 -35.46 -34.12 -3.81
N LEU A 398 -35.08 -33.59 -4.98
CA LEU A 398 -35.82 -32.58 -5.76
C LEU A 398 -36.19 -31.23 -5.12
N ASP A 399 -35.68 -30.19 -5.79
CA ASP A 399 -36.32 -28.91 -6.11
C ASP A 399 -37.28 -28.29 -5.07
N LYS A 400 -36.84 -27.18 -4.45
CA LYS A 400 -37.60 -25.93 -4.45
C LYS A 400 -36.81 -24.74 -3.90
N GLU A 401 -36.59 -23.82 -4.81
CA GLU A 401 -36.38 -22.38 -4.63
C GLU A 401 -37.33 -21.77 -3.58
N PRO A 402 -36.84 -21.05 -2.57
CA PRO A 402 -37.68 -20.22 -1.73
C PRO A 402 -37.76 -18.79 -2.32
N GLN A 403 -38.96 -18.44 -2.76
CA GLN A 403 -39.36 -17.08 -3.10
C GLN A 403 -39.16 -16.13 -1.91
N LEU A 404 -38.34 -15.10 -2.12
CA LEU A 404 -38.29 -13.92 -1.24
C LEU A 404 -39.62 -13.16 -1.39
N LYS A 405 -40.34 -13.01 -0.29
CA LYS A 405 -41.47 -12.09 -0.17
C LYS A 405 -40.93 -10.65 -0.09
N GLU A 406 -41.36 -9.83 -1.04
CA GLU A 406 -41.23 -8.37 -1.00
C GLU A 406 -42.05 -7.79 0.15
N GLU A 407 -41.39 -7.14 1.11
CA GLU A 407 -42.04 -6.20 2.02
C GLU A 407 -42.03 -4.79 1.41
N LYS A 408 -43.21 -4.39 0.93
CA LYS A 408 -43.59 -3.00 0.66
C LYS A 408 -43.45 -2.16 1.94
N LYS A 409 -42.50 -1.22 1.99
CA LYS A 409 -42.58 -0.07 2.89
C LYS A 409 -43.15 1.12 2.14
N LYS A 410 -44.25 1.63 2.70
CA LYS A 410 -44.98 2.81 2.26
C LYS A 410 -44.16 4.06 2.56
N ASP A 411 -44.23 5.00 1.63
CA ASP A 411 -43.79 6.38 1.76
C ASP A 411 -44.60 7.11 2.83
N GLU A 412 -43.91 7.80 3.75
CA GLU A 412 -44.50 8.84 4.59
C GLU A 412 -43.93 10.20 4.17
N GLU A 413 -44.85 11.00 3.68
CA GLU A 413 -44.74 12.37 3.22
C GLU A 413 -44.53 13.32 4.41
N TYR A 414 -43.38 13.97 4.50
CA TYR A 414 -43.16 15.06 5.47
C TYR A 414 -42.97 16.39 4.73
N SER A 415 -44.06 17.15 4.64
CA SER A 415 -44.08 18.51 4.11
C SER A 415 -43.50 19.49 5.13
N GLY A 416 -42.37 20.13 4.81
CA GLY A 416 -41.76 21.19 5.60
C GLY A 416 -41.60 22.47 4.79
N LYS A 417 -42.62 23.35 4.85
CA LYS A 417 -42.56 24.75 4.35
C LYS A 417 -41.54 25.56 5.15
N ARG A 418 -40.57 26.21 4.48
CA ARG A 418 -39.96 27.47 4.97
C ARG A 418 -39.58 28.43 3.83
N SER A 419 -40.32 29.55 3.86
CA SER A 419 -40.01 30.95 3.61
C SER A 419 -38.94 31.38 2.60
N ALA A 420 -39.43 32.19 1.66
CA ALA A 420 -38.70 33.04 0.73
C ALA A 420 -37.85 34.12 1.43
N ALA A 421 -36.69 34.41 0.86
CA ALA A 421 -35.96 35.66 1.02
C ALA A 421 -35.45 36.14 -0.35
N ALA A 422 -35.48 37.46 -0.50
CA ALA A 422 -35.44 38.27 -1.71
C ALA A 422 -34.10 38.28 -2.50
N PRO A 423 -34.10 38.74 -3.76
CA PRO A 423 -32.92 38.82 -4.61
C PRO A 423 -32.03 40.01 -4.24
N VAL A 424 -30.72 39.77 -4.15
CA VAL A 424 -29.71 40.83 -4.05
C VAL A 424 -29.25 41.20 -5.47
N THR A 425 -29.34 42.50 -5.72
CA THR A 425 -29.05 43.23 -6.96
C THR A 425 -27.58 43.22 -7.37
N GLU A 426 -27.40 43.24 -8.70
CA GLU A 426 -26.16 43.56 -9.42
C GLU A 426 -25.47 44.84 -8.90
N SER A 427 -24.14 44.81 -8.85
CA SER A 427 -23.35 46.02 -9.10
C SER A 427 -22.29 45.73 -10.17
N THR A 428 -22.42 46.49 -11.25
CA THR A 428 -21.44 46.71 -12.30
C THR A 428 -20.32 47.59 -11.76
N ALA A 429 -19.06 47.20 -11.98
CA ALA A 429 -17.93 48.11 -11.89
C ALA A 429 -16.92 47.84 -13.01
N SER A 430 -16.49 48.95 -13.57
CA SER A 430 -15.77 49.23 -14.81
C SER A 430 -14.35 48.68 -14.94
N GLU A 431 -14.02 48.39 -16.19
CA GLU A 431 -12.82 48.78 -16.96
C GLU A 431 -11.53 49.12 -16.21
N GLY A 432 -10.47 48.37 -16.55
CA GLY A 432 -9.08 48.76 -16.39
C GLY A 432 -8.26 48.13 -17.51
N GLU A 433 -7.95 48.93 -18.54
CA GLU A 433 -7.05 48.61 -19.63
C GLU A 433 -5.65 48.27 -19.11
N GLY A 434 -5.04 47.21 -19.65
CA GLY A 434 -3.67 46.81 -19.36
C GLY A 434 -3.04 46.17 -20.59
N GLN A 435 -2.05 46.86 -21.14
CA GLN A 435 -1.48 46.72 -22.47
C GLN A 435 -0.77 45.38 -22.75
N ALA A 436 -0.73 45.07 -24.05
CA ALA A 436 -0.03 43.98 -24.68
C ALA A 436 1.50 44.10 -24.62
N GLU A 437 2.20 43.00 -24.32
CA GLU A 437 3.58 42.79 -24.78
C GLU A 437 3.75 41.42 -25.47
N LYS A 438 4.00 41.54 -26.77
CA LYS A 438 4.96 40.85 -27.64
C LYS A 438 5.12 39.32 -27.54
N LEU A 439 4.70 38.72 -28.65
CA LEU A 439 5.19 37.45 -29.20
C LEU A 439 6.72 37.39 -29.26
N ALA A 440 7.28 36.29 -28.77
CA ALA A 440 8.55 35.75 -29.26
C ALA A 440 8.24 34.50 -30.10
N VAL A 441 8.56 34.60 -31.39
CA VAL A 441 8.51 33.53 -32.38
C VAL A 441 9.83 32.76 -32.26
N GLU A 442 9.79 31.52 -31.76
CA GLU A 442 10.92 30.60 -31.90
C GLU A 442 10.83 29.92 -33.27
N THR A 443 11.71 30.34 -34.17
CA THR A 443 12.00 29.63 -35.42
C THR A 443 13.04 28.56 -35.14
N GLY A 444 12.80 27.36 -35.67
CA GLY A 444 13.68 26.22 -35.54
C GLY A 444 15.02 26.41 -36.24
N PHE A 445 16.07 25.88 -35.62
CA PHE A 445 17.36 25.65 -36.25
C PHE A 445 17.69 24.16 -36.19
N THR A 446 17.64 23.54 -37.37
CA THR A 446 18.30 22.27 -37.68
C THR A 446 19.79 22.51 -37.83
N THR A 447 20.63 21.77 -37.09
CA THR A 447 22.06 21.68 -37.37
C THR A 447 22.47 20.22 -37.51
N ALA A 448 22.75 19.84 -38.75
CA ALA A 448 23.47 18.63 -39.09
C ALA A 448 24.98 18.92 -39.09
N GLY A 449 25.75 17.99 -38.53
CA GLY A 449 27.11 17.59 -38.90
C GLY A 449 28.21 18.65 -39.01
N ILE A 450 29.28 18.48 -38.24
CA ILE A 450 30.69 18.46 -38.72
C ILE A 450 31.48 17.62 -37.73
N GLY A 451 32.16 16.60 -38.24
CA GLY A 451 33.17 15.86 -37.51
C GLY A 451 34.51 16.60 -37.51
N LEU A 452 35.26 16.45 -36.43
CA LEU A 452 36.69 16.68 -36.39
C LEU A 452 37.28 15.78 -35.32
N GLY A 453 38.00 14.76 -35.77
CA GLY A 453 38.86 13.97 -34.92
C GLY A 453 40.16 14.72 -34.63
N TYR A 454 40.66 14.57 -33.41
CA TYR A 454 42.10 14.66 -33.12
C TYR A 454 42.43 13.64 -32.03
N PHE A 455 43.33 12.73 -32.40
CA PHE A 455 44.23 12.02 -31.49
C PHE A 455 45.18 13.04 -30.85
N LEU A 456 45.55 12.84 -29.57
CA LEU A 456 46.95 12.78 -29.13
C LEU A 456 47.06 12.34 -27.66
N ALA A 457 47.91 11.32 -27.48
CA ALA A 457 48.84 10.97 -26.40
C ALA A 457 48.62 11.44 -24.94
N GLY A 458 48.95 10.52 -24.03
CA GLY A 458 48.79 10.70 -22.60
C GLY A 458 49.95 11.38 -21.88
N SER A 459 49.79 11.49 -20.57
CA SER A 459 50.85 11.77 -19.62
C SER A 459 50.45 11.25 -18.24
N ALA A 460 51.38 10.54 -17.61
CA ALA A 460 51.33 10.04 -16.25
C ALA A 460 51.65 11.12 -15.21
N GLY A 461 51.37 10.81 -13.94
CA GLY A 461 51.74 11.56 -12.74
C GLY A 461 50.56 12.33 -12.15
N SER A 462 50.34 12.46 -10.84
CA SER A 462 50.94 11.93 -9.61
C SER A 462 50.32 12.75 -8.48
N GLY A 463 49.80 12.11 -7.43
CA GLY A 463 49.89 12.60 -6.04
C GLY A 463 48.94 13.69 -5.53
N LEU A 464 48.32 13.36 -4.38
CA LEU A 464 47.98 14.23 -3.22
C LEU A 464 46.80 15.21 -3.45
N THR A 465 45.80 15.36 -2.58
CA THR A 465 45.68 15.20 -1.12
C THR A 465 44.27 14.79 -0.70
N ASP A 466 44.17 14.08 0.41
CA ASP A 466 42.94 13.88 1.18
C ASP A 466 42.36 15.20 1.70
N GLU A 467 41.08 15.46 1.47
CA GLU A 467 40.29 16.39 2.28
C GLU A 467 39.11 15.67 2.92
N VAL A 468 39.20 15.57 4.25
CA VAL A 468 38.17 15.11 5.15
C VAL A 468 37.13 16.23 5.31
N PHE A 469 35.94 16.06 4.73
CA PHE A 469 34.79 16.93 5.03
C PHE A 469 34.16 16.52 6.36
N LEU A 470 34.51 17.26 7.43
CA LEU A 470 33.78 17.24 8.71
C LEU A 470 32.55 18.15 8.58
N TRP A 471 31.35 17.57 8.65
CA TRP A 471 30.11 18.34 8.84
C TRP A 471 29.85 18.52 10.34
N ILE A 472 29.99 19.75 10.84
CA ILE A 472 29.50 20.16 12.16
C ILE A 472 28.11 20.75 11.97
N SER A 473 27.10 20.12 12.56
CA SER A 473 25.73 20.63 12.64
C SER A 473 25.68 21.73 13.69
N LYS A 474 25.35 22.97 13.29
CA LYS A 474 25.01 24.06 14.22
C LYS A 474 23.50 24.02 14.50
N GLU A 475 23.13 23.74 15.74
CA GLU A 475 21.78 24.00 16.27
C GLU A 475 21.58 25.50 16.45
N TYR A 476 20.48 26.03 15.92
CA TYR A 476 19.95 27.35 16.27
C TYR A 476 18.78 27.16 17.23
N HIS A 477 18.97 27.55 18.48
CA HIS A 477 17.90 27.83 19.43
C HIS A 477 17.37 29.25 19.15
N ILE A 478 16.06 29.37 18.90
CA ILE A 478 15.35 30.64 18.92
C ILE A 478 14.46 30.61 20.17
N GLU A 479 14.83 31.38 21.18
CA GLU A 479 13.94 31.75 22.28
C GLU A 479 13.13 32.97 21.83
N TYR A 480 11.80 32.87 21.92
CA TYR A 480 10.90 34.02 21.81
C TYR A 480 10.70 34.60 23.21
N ALA A 481 10.96 35.91 23.33
CA ALA A 481 10.55 36.76 24.45
C ALA A 481 9.15 37.35 24.19
#